data_AF-A0A6P0P6E2-F1
#
_entry.id   AF-A0A6P0P6E2-F1
#
_cell.length_a   1.000
_cell.length_b   1.000
_cell.length_c   1.000
_cell.angle_alpha   90.00
_cell.angle_beta   90.00
_cell.angle_gamma   90.00
#
_symmetry.space_group_name_H-M   'P 1'
#
loop_
_entity.id
_entity.type
_entity.pdbx_description
1 polymer ?
#
loop_
_entity_poly.entity_id
_entity_poly.type
_entity_poly.pdbx_seq_one_letter_code
_entity_poly.pdbx_strand_id
1 'polypeptide(L)'
;MWPNNLRPENYEEILLWKQMRSLCRQFCLNEKRIIAIKNLKSRADFSQCLELTDVYLDALINTELVSVVQSILVGVTPVIRYSETSRGRQIPALVKELELPELIVHTEKEYMNLSVALATS
;
A
#
# COMPACT_ATOMS: atom_id res chain seq x y z
N MET A 1 -11.40 -17.97 -27.15
CA MET A 1 -12.03 -18.98 -26.27
C MET A 1 -11.93 -18.46 -24.83
N TRP A 2 -13.06 -18.05 -24.26
CA TRP A 2 -13.15 -17.51 -22.89
C TRP A 2 -13.04 -18.68 -21.89
N PRO A 3 -12.27 -18.63 -20.80
CA PRO A 3 -12.12 -19.80 -19.94
C PRO A 3 -13.37 -20.01 -19.07
N ASN A 4 -13.90 -21.23 -19.10
CA ASN A 4 -15.10 -21.73 -18.41
C ASN A 4 -14.99 -21.81 -16.87
N ASN A 5 -14.08 -21.07 -16.23
CA ASN A 5 -13.78 -21.19 -14.79
C ASN A 5 -14.12 -19.94 -13.96
N LEU A 6 -15.03 -19.08 -14.45
CA LEU A 6 -15.51 -17.93 -13.68
C LEU A 6 -16.61 -18.39 -12.72
N ARG A 7 -16.25 -18.69 -11.48
CA ARG A 7 -17.24 -18.73 -10.40
C ARG A 7 -17.55 -17.30 -9.95
N PRO A 8 -18.83 -16.94 -9.71
CA PRO A 8 -19.22 -15.56 -9.34
C PRO A 8 -18.44 -15.00 -8.15
N GLU A 9 -18.10 -15.84 -7.18
CA GLU A 9 -17.36 -15.48 -5.98
C GLU A 9 -15.93 -14.94 -6.22
N ASN A 10 -15.36 -15.13 -7.42
CA ASN A 10 -14.01 -14.68 -7.75
C ASN A 10 -13.99 -13.48 -8.72
N TYR A 11 -15.16 -12.92 -9.06
CA TYR A 11 -15.27 -11.90 -10.11
C TYR A 11 -14.47 -10.63 -9.81
N GLU A 12 -14.52 -10.14 -8.57
CA GLU A 12 -13.77 -8.94 -8.15
C GLU A 12 -12.26 -9.16 -8.23
N GLU A 13 -11.79 -10.31 -7.76
CA GLU A 13 -10.38 -10.68 -7.81
C GLU A 13 -9.86 -10.71 -9.26
N ILE A 14 -10.68 -11.23 -10.18
CA ILE A 14 -10.36 -11.32 -11.60
C ILE A 14 -10.32 -9.94 -12.24
N LEU A 15 -11.23 -9.03 -11.85
CA LEU A 15 -11.23 -7.65 -12.32
C LEU A 15 -9.99 -6.90 -11.83
N LEU A 16 -9.68 -7.00 -10.53
CA LEU A 16 -8.48 -6.42 -9.93
C LEU A 16 -7.22 -6.88 -10.67
N TRP A 17 -7.06 -8.21 -10.85
CA TRP A 17 -5.89 -8.74 -11.54
C TRP A 17 -5.82 -8.34 -13.02
N LYS A 18 -6.96 -8.19 -13.70
CA LYS A 18 -6.98 -7.65 -15.07
C LYS A 18 -6.51 -6.19 -15.09
N GLN A 19 -6.98 -5.36 -14.15
CA GLN A 19 -6.55 -3.97 -14.03
C GLN A 19 -5.06 -3.87 -13.70
N MET A 20 -4.56 -4.64 -12.73
CA MET A 20 -3.14 -4.65 -12.37
C MET A 20 -2.24 -5.06 -13.54
N ARG A 21 -2.61 -6.11 -14.29
CA ARG A 21 -1.84 -6.51 -15.50
C ARG A 21 -1.88 -5.45 -16.59
N SER A 22 -3.02 -4.78 -16.77
CA SER A 22 -3.13 -3.66 -17.72
C SER A 22 -2.17 -2.53 -17.34
N LEU A 23 -2.11 -2.17 -16.06
CA LEU A 23 -1.18 -1.15 -15.55
C LEU A 23 0.28 -1.59 -15.72
N CYS A 24 0.61 -2.85 -15.42
CA CYS A 24 1.97 -3.36 -15.65
C CYS A 24 2.42 -3.17 -17.10
N ARG A 25 1.54 -3.50 -18.07
CA ARG A 25 1.84 -3.33 -19.49
C ARG A 25 1.98 -1.87 -19.87
N GLN A 26 1.10 -1.00 -19.37
CA GLN A 26 1.15 0.44 -19.61
C GLN A 26 2.47 1.06 -19.16
N PHE A 27 3.00 0.61 -18.02
CA PHE A 27 4.23 1.13 -17.41
C PHE A 27 5.47 0.25 -17.67
N CYS A 28 5.39 -0.72 -18.58
CA CYS A 28 6.48 -1.66 -18.89
C CYS A 28 7.06 -2.40 -17.67
N LEU A 29 6.22 -2.70 -16.68
CA LEU A 29 6.59 -3.45 -15.48
C LEU A 29 6.48 -4.95 -15.72
N ASN A 30 7.46 -5.69 -15.23
CA ASN A 30 7.39 -7.15 -15.20
C ASN A 30 6.31 -7.60 -14.21
N GLU A 31 5.25 -8.24 -14.70
CA GLU A 31 4.11 -8.72 -13.90
C GLU A 31 4.56 -9.63 -12.74
N LYS A 32 5.70 -10.34 -12.86
CA LYS A 32 6.25 -11.20 -11.79
C LYS A 32 6.78 -10.43 -10.57
N ARG A 33 6.91 -9.09 -10.67
CA ARG A 33 7.30 -8.23 -9.53
C ARG A 33 6.13 -7.87 -8.63
N ILE A 34 4.90 -8.22 -9.03
CA ILE A 34 3.69 -7.98 -8.25
C ILE A 34 3.24 -9.29 -7.63
N ILE A 35 3.16 -9.31 -6.31
CA ILE A 35 2.65 -10.43 -5.53
C ILE A 35 1.41 -9.91 -4.80
N ALA A 36 0.25 -10.52 -5.03
CA ALA A 36 -0.92 -10.29 -4.18
C ALA A 36 -1.01 -11.40 -3.15
N ILE A 37 -0.97 -11.02 -1.88
CA ILE A 37 -1.10 -11.93 -0.76
C ILE A 37 -2.59 -12.06 -0.48
N LYS A 38 -3.14 -13.24 -0.74
CA LYS A 38 -4.57 -13.51 -0.60
C LYS A 38 -4.90 -13.92 0.83
N ASN A 39 -6.01 -13.41 1.33
CA ASN A 39 -6.76 -14.00 2.44
C ASN A 39 -5.95 -14.16 3.74
N LEU A 40 -5.41 -13.05 4.24
CA LEU A 40 -4.85 -12.99 5.60
C LEU A 40 -5.98 -13.20 6.60
N LYS A 41 -5.87 -14.23 7.44
CA LYS A 41 -6.98 -14.68 8.32
C LYS A 41 -7.02 -13.92 9.64
N SER A 42 -5.95 -13.22 9.97
CA SER A 42 -5.81 -12.49 11.22
C SER A 42 -4.93 -11.25 11.08
N ARG A 43 -5.02 -10.36 12.07
CA ARG A 43 -4.10 -9.23 12.22
C ARG A 43 -2.65 -9.69 12.41
N ALA A 44 -2.44 -10.84 13.07
CA ALA A 44 -1.11 -11.40 13.28
C ALA A 44 -0.47 -11.83 11.95
N ASP A 45 -1.24 -12.45 11.05
CA ASP A 45 -0.75 -12.81 9.71
C ASP A 45 -0.38 -11.55 8.91
N PHE A 46 -1.15 -10.47 9.07
CA PHE A 46 -0.83 -9.17 8.46
C PHE A 46 0.45 -8.56 9.03
N SER A 47 0.66 -8.60 10.35
CA SER A 47 1.91 -8.13 10.98
C SER A 47 3.12 -8.92 10.48
N GLN A 48 3.04 -10.25 10.43
CA GLN A 48 4.11 -11.09 9.87
C GLN A 48 4.39 -10.80 8.40
N CYS A 49 3.34 -10.50 7.63
CA CYS A 49 3.50 -10.09 6.25
C CYS A 49 4.24 -8.75 6.14
N LEU A 50 3.93 -7.79 7.01
CA LEU A 50 4.60 -6.49 7.03
C LEU A 50 6.08 -6.62 7.41
N GLU A 51 6.43 -7.52 8.33
CA GLU A 51 7.84 -7.79 8.71
C GLU A 51 8.73 -8.22 7.53
N LEU A 52 8.14 -8.68 6.41
CA LEU A 52 8.87 -9.05 5.19
C LEU A 52 9.13 -7.86 4.26
N THR A 53 8.65 -6.66 4.60
CA THR A 53 8.69 -5.48 3.73
C THR A 53 9.72 -4.47 4.20
N ASP A 54 10.43 -3.85 3.26
CA ASP A 54 11.38 -2.78 3.57
C ASP A 54 10.66 -1.43 3.79
N VAL A 55 9.56 -1.22 3.06
CA VAL A 55 8.79 0.03 3.03
C VAL A 55 7.30 -0.27 2.91
N TYR A 56 6.49 0.50 3.63
CA TYR A 56 5.03 0.48 3.48
C TYR A 56 4.56 1.70 2.69
N LEU A 57 3.84 1.46 1.59
CA LEU A 57 3.26 2.51 0.75
C LEU A 57 1.77 2.67 1.05
N ASP A 58 1.39 3.79 1.65
CA ASP A 58 -0.02 4.09 1.94
C ASP A 58 -0.78 4.59 0.69
N ALA A 59 -2.10 4.42 0.68
CA ALA A 59 -2.92 4.84 -0.45
C ALA A 59 -3.01 6.37 -0.54
N LEU A 60 -2.78 6.92 -1.73
CA LEU A 60 -2.76 8.38 -1.97
C LEU A 60 -4.11 9.09 -1.70
N ILE A 61 -5.24 8.40 -1.82
CA ILE A 61 -6.59 8.98 -1.74
C ILE A 61 -7.37 8.43 -0.54
N ASN A 62 -7.40 7.10 -0.39
CA ASN A 62 -8.18 6.42 0.65
C ASN A 62 -7.24 5.74 1.63
N THR A 63 -6.64 6.55 2.49
CA THR A 63 -5.72 6.09 3.52
C THR A 63 -6.43 5.29 4.63
N GLU A 64 -5.74 4.29 5.18
CA GLU A 64 -6.26 3.39 6.21
C GLU A 64 -5.37 3.39 7.46
N LEU A 65 -5.87 4.01 8.54
CA LEU A 65 -5.14 4.24 9.80
C LEU A 65 -4.56 2.96 10.40
N VAL A 66 -5.33 1.88 10.43
CA VAL A 66 -4.92 0.63 11.10
C VAL A 66 -3.67 0.05 10.44
N SER A 67 -3.61 0.01 9.11
CA SER A 67 -2.49 -0.58 8.37
C SER A 67 -1.22 0.25 8.52
N VAL A 68 -1.33 1.59 8.50
CA VAL A 68 -0.20 2.48 8.76
C VAL A 68 0.35 2.28 10.18
N VAL A 69 -0.52 2.24 11.19
CA VAL A 69 -0.10 1.99 12.58
C VAL A 69 0.56 0.63 12.74
N GLN A 70 0.04 -0.41 12.06
CA GLN A 70 0.68 -1.72 12.07
C GLN A 70 2.09 -1.69 11.47
N SER A 71 2.31 -0.99 10.36
CA SER A 71 3.65 -0.86 9.77
C SER A 71 4.65 -0.26 10.76
N ILE A 72 4.28 0.83 11.44
CA ILE A 72 5.13 1.47 12.45
C ILE A 72 5.43 0.53 13.62
N LEU A 73 4.42 -0.20 14.12
CA LEU A 73 4.58 -1.11 15.25
C LEU A 73 5.51 -2.29 14.96
N VAL A 74 5.60 -2.73 13.71
CA VAL A 74 6.54 -3.79 13.29
C VAL A 74 7.88 -3.24 12.80
N GLY A 75 8.12 -1.93 12.93
CA GLY A 75 9.38 -1.28 12.56
C GLY A 75 9.53 -1.00 11.05
N VAL A 76 8.45 -1.08 10.27
CA VAL A 76 8.45 -0.76 8.84
C VAL A 76 8.08 0.70 8.64
N THR A 77 8.88 1.42 7.85
CA THR A 77 8.66 2.85 7.58
C THR A 77 7.53 3.07 6.57
N PRO A 78 6.44 3.76 6.95
CA PRO A 78 5.39 4.13 6.00
C PRO A 78 5.73 5.43 5.24
N VAL A 79 5.32 5.51 3.97
CA VAL A 79 5.24 6.76 3.21
C VAL A 79 3.79 7.20 3.16
N ILE A 80 3.49 8.41 3.65
CA ILE A 80 2.11 8.86 3.87
C ILE A 80 1.87 10.19 3.17
N ARG A 81 0.80 10.26 2.36
CA ARG A 81 0.37 11.52 1.75
C ARG A 81 -0.61 12.27 2.66
N TYR A 82 -0.30 13.54 2.93
CA TYR A 82 -1.21 14.46 3.59
C TYR A 82 -2.49 14.63 2.78
N SER A 83 -3.63 14.55 3.47
CA SER A 83 -4.95 14.77 2.89
C SER A 83 -5.75 15.71 3.78
N GLU A 84 -6.43 16.66 3.16
CA GLU A 84 -7.28 17.64 3.85
C GLU A 84 -8.63 17.07 4.28
N THR A 85 -8.94 15.82 3.91
CA THR A 85 -10.18 15.17 4.36
C THR A 85 -10.13 14.84 5.85
N SER A 86 -11.29 14.78 6.51
CA SER A 86 -11.36 14.45 7.95
C SER A 86 -10.70 13.11 8.28
N ARG A 87 -10.89 12.09 7.43
CA ARG A 87 -10.22 10.79 7.52
C ARG A 87 -8.72 10.92 7.26
N GLY A 88 -8.35 11.61 6.19
CA GLY A 88 -6.96 11.77 5.74
C GLY A 88 -6.05 12.54 6.70
N ARG A 89 -6.61 13.35 7.59
CA ARG A 89 -5.83 14.10 8.61
C ARG A 89 -5.45 13.26 9.83
N GLN A 90 -6.09 12.11 10.07
CA GLN A 90 -5.83 11.30 11.27
C GLN A 90 -4.41 10.74 11.29
N ILE A 91 -3.94 10.21 10.15
CA ILE A 91 -2.61 9.61 10.09
C ILE A 91 -1.50 10.66 10.20
N PRO A 92 -1.51 11.79 9.45
CA PRO A 92 -0.51 12.84 9.63
C PRO A 92 -0.47 13.41 11.05
N ALA A 93 -1.61 13.50 11.75
CA ALA A 93 -1.64 13.93 13.15
C ALA A 93 -0.94 12.92 14.06
N LEU A 94 -1.27 11.63 13.92
CA LEU A 94 -0.62 10.57 14.69
C LEU A 94 0.89 10.50 14.44
N VAL A 95 1.32 10.56 13.19
CA VAL A 95 2.74 10.48 12.83
C VAL A 95 3.54 11.67 13.35
N LYS A 96 2.91 12.85 13.46
CA LYS A 96 3.50 14.00 14.16
C LYS A 96 3.61 13.78 15.66
N GLU A 97 2.61 13.16 16.29
CA GLU A 97 2.65 12.80 17.72
C GLU A 97 3.74 11.75 18.02
N LEU A 98 4.07 10.90 17.05
CA LEU A 98 5.18 9.96 17.10
C LEU A 98 6.54 10.58 16.76
N GLU A 99 6.61 11.90 16.56
CA GLU A 99 7.83 12.64 16.23
C GLU A 99 8.49 12.22 14.91
N LEU A 100 7.69 11.77 13.92
CA LEU A 100 8.15 11.33 12.59
C LEU A 100 7.61 12.19 11.43
N PRO A 101 7.65 13.54 11.50
CA PRO A 101 7.02 14.41 10.50
C PRO A 101 7.60 14.27 9.09
N GLU A 102 8.83 13.77 8.94
CA GLU A 102 9.51 13.54 7.66
C GLU A 102 8.86 12.46 6.79
N LEU A 103 8.00 11.61 7.38
CA LEU A 103 7.26 10.58 6.66
C LEU A 103 5.99 11.11 5.98
N ILE A 104 5.64 12.38 6.21
CA ILE A 104 4.46 13.05 5.68
C ILE A 104 4.83 13.86 4.45
N VAL A 105 4.28 13.48 3.29
CA VAL A 105 4.47 14.19 2.02
C VAL A 105 3.20 14.92 1.60
N HIS A 106 3.34 16.01 0.86
CA HIS A 106 2.21 16.86 0.45
C HIS A 106 1.88 16.73 -1.03
N THR A 107 2.86 16.32 -1.85
CA THR A 107 2.66 16.15 -3.29
C THR A 107 2.90 14.71 -3.72
N GLU A 108 2.34 14.32 -4.86
CA GLU A 108 2.60 13.01 -5.44
C GLU A 108 4.08 12.84 -5.84
N LYS A 109 4.73 13.93 -6.27
CA LYS A 109 6.15 13.94 -6.58
C LYS A 109 7.01 13.66 -5.34
N GLU A 110 6.70 14.30 -4.21
CA GLU A 110 7.36 14.02 -2.93
C GLU A 110 7.14 12.57 -2.49
N TYR A 111 5.91 12.06 -2.65
CA TYR A 111 5.59 10.67 -2.37
C TYR A 111 6.50 9.70 -3.15
N MET A 112 6.62 9.90 -4.46
CA MET A 112 7.48 9.08 -5.31
C MET A 112 8.95 9.20 -4.89
N ASN A 113 9.44 10.42 -4.65
CA ASN A 113 10.82 10.67 -4.27
C ASN A 113 11.18 9.97 -2.95
N LEU A 114 10.33 10.10 -1.92
CA LEU A 114 10.55 9.46 -0.63
C LEU A 114 10.46 7.93 -0.75
N SER A 115 9.50 7.42 -1.51
CA SER A 115 9.35 5.98 -1.76
C SER A 115 10.62 5.39 -2.40
N VAL A 116 11.20 6.07 -3.39
CA VAL A 116 12.44 5.62 -4.03
C VAL A 116 13.62 5.71 -3.07
N ALA A 117 13.76 6.82 -2.33
CA ALA A 117 14.86 7.01 -1.41
C ALA A 117 14.92 5.89 -0.36
N LEU A 118 13.79 5.55 0.25
CA LEU A 118 13.68 4.48 1.25
C LEU A 118 13.84 3.08 0.64
N ALA A 119 13.43 2.87 -0.61
CA ALA A 119 13.63 1.57 -1.28
C ALA A 119 15.08 1.32 -1.73
N THR A 120 15.93 2.34 -1.70
CA THR A 120 17.34 2.26 -2.12
C THR A 120 18.35 2.51 -1.00
N SER A 121 17.87 2.77 0.22
CA SER A 121 18.70 3.02 1.41
C SER A 121 19.28 1.76 2.03
#